data_AF-A0AAV8EXR6-F1
#
_entry.id   AF-A0AAV8EXR6-F1
#
_cell.length_a   1.000
_cell.length_b   1.000
_cell.length_c   1.000
_cell.angle_alpha   90.00
_cell.angle_beta   90.00
_cell.angle_gamma   90.00
#
_symmetry.space_group_name_H-M   'P 1'
#
loop_
_entity.id
_entity.type
_entity.pdbx_description
1 polymer ?
#
loop_
_entity_poly.entity_id
_entity_poly.type
_entity_poly.pdbx_seq_one_letter_code
_entity_poly.pdbx_strand_id
1 'polypeptide(L)'
;MAPTQLPLYSFLVFSLYIYLSISFASAILHPVDYLTLQSIHRSMSDLPGSKFFSSWDFTTDPCTTFTGVSCSGGRIVSLSLGDPRAGSAGLAGTLPASIGRLTALTDLSLVPGRVTGTIPPSIFRLPNLRFLALSSNLLSGRLPDSFSPFLRTIDISSNRLSGFLPASLFHLRDLTTLIMSHNRFVGRLPNQYLSLSSNHLSGQVETSLAKLVNLNYLDLSFNLLSGWIPGALFSFPIRSLHLQRNSFSGHLNPTSPVHEGALLDLSYNQLTGTIPKELSMAGTIYLNSNKFFGEVPGEFVKRLVEGKIRLLYLQHNYLTKMVIWSGGAIPVSASVCVQDNCMVLPVELSSCPVRSGRRKTRPAWQCNVWAKG
;
A
#
# COMPACT_ATOMS: atom_id res chain seq x y z
N MET A 1 -27.54 54.49 45.96
CA MET A 1 -27.87 53.73 44.74
C MET A 1 -28.09 54.70 43.59
N ALA A 2 -27.15 54.74 42.66
CA ALA A 2 -27.33 55.19 41.28
C ALA A 2 -26.13 54.63 40.48
N PRO A 3 -26.33 53.78 39.47
CA PRO A 3 -25.24 53.24 38.67
C PRO A 3 -24.89 54.23 37.55
N THR A 4 -23.61 54.52 37.38
CA THR A 4 -23.07 55.30 36.27
C THR A 4 -22.98 54.42 35.02
N GLN A 5 -23.67 54.85 33.95
CA GLN A 5 -23.54 54.27 32.61
C GLN A 5 -22.19 54.64 31.99
N LEU A 6 -21.42 53.64 31.55
CA LEU A 6 -20.25 53.81 30.67
C LEU A 6 -20.71 53.88 29.20
N PRO A 7 -20.03 54.64 28.32
CA PRO A 7 -20.55 55.00 27.01
C PRO A 7 -20.29 53.91 25.96
N LEU A 8 -21.34 53.61 25.16
CA LEU A 8 -21.36 52.69 24.01
C LEU A 8 -20.29 52.95 22.93
N TYR A 9 -19.67 54.14 22.92
CA TYR A 9 -18.64 54.52 21.96
C TYR A 9 -17.35 53.68 22.06
N SER A 10 -17.02 53.18 23.24
CA SER A 10 -15.82 52.33 23.45
C SER A 10 -15.93 50.98 22.72
N PHE A 11 -17.13 50.38 22.69
CA PHE A 11 -17.36 49.09 22.07
C PHE A 11 -17.32 49.11 20.54
N LEU A 12 -17.76 50.20 19.91
CA LEU A 12 -17.74 50.35 18.45
C LEU A 12 -16.32 50.58 17.91
N VAL A 13 -15.47 51.29 18.66
CA VAL A 13 -14.06 51.45 18.28
C VAL A 13 -13.30 50.15 18.47
N PHE A 14 -13.59 49.38 19.53
CA PHE A 14 -12.94 48.09 19.79
C PHE A 14 -13.36 47.02 18.77
N SER A 15 -14.63 47.00 18.34
CA SER A 15 -15.09 46.06 17.31
C SER A 15 -14.58 46.41 15.91
N LEU A 16 -14.43 47.71 15.57
CA LEU A 16 -13.78 48.15 14.34
C LEU A 16 -12.26 47.83 14.38
N TYR A 17 -11.61 47.93 15.54
CA TYR A 17 -10.21 47.52 15.72
C TYR A 17 -10.04 46.01 15.59
N ILE A 18 -10.98 45.20 16.09
CA ILE A 18 -10.97 43.74 15.90
C ILE A 18 -11.20 43.39 14.42
N TYR A 19 -12.09 44.09 13.71
CA TYR A 19 -12.27 43.89 12.26
C TYR A 19 -11.07 44.36 11.41
N LEU A 20 -10.36 45.42 11.83
CA LEU A 20 -9.11 45.87 11.17
C LEU A 20 -7.85 45.11 11.61
N SER A 21 -7.90 44.36 12.73
CA SER A 21 -6.79 43.53 13.21
C SER A 21 -6.91 42.05 12.82
N ILE A 22 -7.96 41.66 12.10
CA ILE A 22 -7.91 40.51 11.18
C ILE A 22 -7.13 40.96 9.92
N SER A 23 -5.91 41.47 10.14
CA SER A 23 -4.87 41.33 9.13
C SER A 23 -4.61 39.83 9.05
N PHE A 24 -4.76 39.26 7.86
CA PHE A 24 -4.31 37.90 7.60
C PHE A 24 -2.86 37.80 8.07
N ALA A 25 -2.63 37.24 9.26
CA ALA A 25 -1.30 36.82 9.66
C ALA A 25 -0.91 35.75 8.65
N SER A 26 -0.12 36.13 7.65
CA SER A 26 0.54 35.20 6.76
C SER A 26 1.22 34.19 7.67
N ALA A 27 0.76 32.94 7.65
CA ALA A 27 1.31 31.91 8.49
C ALA A 27 2.81 31.83 8.21
N ILE A 28 3.63 32.23 9.19
CA ILE A 28 5.09 32.26 9.06
C ILE A 28 5.53 30.86 8.63
N LEU A 29 6.33 30.79 7.57
CA LEU A 29 6.84 29.52 7.07
C LEU A 29 7.57 28.77 8.18
N HIS A 30 7.23 27.50 8.34
CA HIS A 30 7.79 26.68 9.39
C HIS A 30 9.32 26.62 9.32
N PRO A 31 10.06 26.74 10.45
CA PRO A 31 11.52 26.88 10.42
C PRO A 31 12.26 25.76 9.69
N VAL A 32 11.78 24.53 9.78
CA VAL A 32 12.37 23.37 9.05
C VAL A 32 12.24 23.54 7.54
N ASP A 33 11.13 24.08 7.08
CA ASP A 33 10.85 24.27 5.66
C ASP A 33 11.71 25.44 5.14
N TYR A 34 11.82 26.53 5.90
CA TYR A 34 12.73 27.64 5.61
C TYR A 34 14.20 27.21 5.52
N LEU A 35 14.71 26.45 6.50
CA LEU A 35 16.07 25.91 6.46
C LEU A 35 16.29 24.93 5.29
N THR A 36 15.24 24.23 4.87
CA THR A 36 15.31 23.34 3.70
C THR A 36 15.48 24.14 2.42
N LEU A 37 14.77 25.27 2.26
CA LEU A 37 14.97 26.18 1.13
C LEU A 37 16.40 26.74 1.10
N GLN A 38 16.94 27.16 2.25
CA GLN A 38 18.35 27.60 2.32
C GLN A 38 19.34 26.50 1.90
N SER A 39 19.07 25.25 2.30
CA SER A 39 19.89 24.09 1.91
C SER A 39 19.83 23.84 0.39
N ILE A 40 18.66 23.93 -0.22
CA ILE A 40 18.47 23.81 -1.68
C ILE A 40 19.25 24.92 -2.41
N HIS A 41 19.11 26.17 -1.98
CA HIS A 41 19.80 27.30 -2.60
C HIS A 41 21.34 27.19 -2.51
N ARG A 42 21.85 26.50 -1.49
CA ARG A 42 23.30 26.23 -1.36
C ARG A 42 23.77 25.03 -2.17
N SER A 43 22.90 24.05 -2.44
CA SER A 43 23.27 22.80 -3.10
C SER A 43 23.02 22.82 -4.62
N MET A 44 22.29 23.79 -5.11
CA MET A 44 21.89 23.92 -6.51
C MET A 44 22.17 25.33 -7.05
N SER A 45 22.40 25.43 -8.35
CA SER A 45 22.65 26.70 -9.03
C SER A 45 21.97 26.75 -10.40
N ASP A 46 21.69 27.96 -10.86
CA ASP A 46 21.19 28.22 -12.21
C ASP A 46 22.20 27.79 -13.28
N LEU A 47 21.73 27.16 -14.37
CA LEU A 47 22.54 27.04 -15.59
C LEU A 47 22.61 28.38 -16.34
N PRO A 48 23.61 28.58 -17.23
CA PRO A 48 23.67 29.81 -18.03
C PRO A 48 22.36 30.10 -18.75
N GLY A 49 21.84 31.31 -18.56
CA GLY A 49 20.55 31.75 -19.10
C GLY A 49 19.33 31.50 -18.20
N SER A 50 19.48 30.71 -17.13
CA SER A 50 18.46 30.54 -16.10
C SER A 50 18.48 31.70 -15.09
N LYS A 51 17.30 32.07 -14.58
CA LYS A 51 17.12 33.04 -13.49
C LYS A 51 16.22 32.50 -12.38
N PHE A 52 16.14 31.18 -12.22
CA PHE A 52 15.19 30.57 -11.30
C PHE A 52 15.39 31.03 -9.86
N PHE A 53 16.64 31.10 -9.39
CA PHE A 53 16.94 31.50 -8.02
C PHE A 53 16.91 33.01 -7.80
N SER A 54 16.68 33.85 -8.83
CA SER A 54 16.67 35.30 -8.65
C SER A 54 15.52 35.80 -7.78
N SER A 55 14.42 35.05 -7.68
CA SER A 55 13.30 35.35 -6.80
C SER A 55 13.51 34.86 -5.36
N TRP A 56 14.56 34.08 -5.11
CA TRP A 56 14.83 33.48 -3.80
C TRP A 56 15.55 34.48 -2.87
N ASP A 57 14.85 35.56 -2.54
CA ASP A 57 15.31 36.56 -1.57
C ASP A 57 14.85 36.19 -0.15
N PHE A 58 15.76 35.64 0.63
CA PHE A 58 15.52 35.18 2.01
C PHE A 58 15.18 36.29 3.02
N THR A 59 15.12 37.56 2.60
CA THR A 59 14.57 38.67 3.39
C THR A 59 13.05 38.84 3.23
N THR A 60 12.45 38.15 2.25
CA THR A 60 11.01 38.19 1.94
C THR A 60 10.31 36.89 2.34
N ASP A 61 8.97 36.86 2.27
CA ASP A 61 8.20 35.65 2.53
C ASP A 61 8.35 34.64 1.37
N PRO A 62 8.98 33.47 1.57
CA PRO A 62 9.21 32.52 0.50
C PRO A 62 7.94 31.96 -0.12
N CYS A 63 6.85 31.89 0.65
CA CYS A 63 5.60 31.29 0.17
C CYS A 63 4.88 32.14 -0.88
N THR A 64 5.19 33.43 -0.94
CA THR A 64 4.58 34.40 -1.87
C THR A 64 5.53 34.86 -2.95
N THR A 65 6.84 34.84 -2.68
CA THR A 65 7.85 35.41 -3.59
C THR A 65 8.69 34.36 -4.30
N PHE A 66 8.97 33.20 -3.68
CA PHE A 66 9.89 32.24 -4.27
C PHE A 66 9.20 31.50 -5.41
N THR A 67 9.80 31.61 -6.58
CA THR A 67 9.38 30.83 -7.72
C THR A 67 9.47 29.33 -7.41
N GLY A 68 8.42 28.61 -7.77
CA GLY A 68 8.37 27.16 -7.63
C GLY A 68 8.10 26.67 -6.21
N VAL A 69 7.84 27.57 -5.26
CA VAL A 69 7.43 27.21 -3.90
C VAL A 69 5.94 27.51 -3.74
N SER A 70 5.18 26.57 -3.19
CA SER A 70 3.80 26.82 -2.79
C SER A 70 3.53 26.25 -1.42
N CYS A 71 2.88 27.06 -0.58
CA CYS A 71 2.64 26.74 0.81
C CYS A 71 1.15 26.62 1.13
N SER A 72 0.84 25.81 2.14
CA SER A 72 -0.47 25.77 2.78
C SER A 72 -0.27 25.66 4.29
N GLY A 73 -0.95 26.52 5.06
CA GLY A 73 -0.83 26.54 6.53
C GLY A 73 0.61 26.74 7.03
N GLY A 74 1.42 27.55 6.34
CA GLY A 74 2.82 27.80 6.71
C GLY A 74 3.78 26.63 6.45
N ARG A 75 3.36 25.61 5.67
CA ARG A 75 4.20 24.47 5.24
C ARG A 75 4.29 24.39 3.73
N ILE A 76 5.43 23.93 3.21
CA ILE A 76 5.62 23.72 1.77
C ILE A 76 4.83 22.46 1.36
N VAL A 77 3.88 22.63 0.44
CA VAL A 77 3.08 21.55 -0.13
C VAL A 77 3.51 21.19 -1.55
N SER A 78 4.01 22.16 -2.33
CA SER A 78 4.55 21.91 -3.66
C SER A 78 5.88 22.60 -3.84
N LEU A 79 6.83 21.87 -4.43
CA LEU A 79 8.17 22.33 -4.75
C LEU A 79 8.50 21.96 -6.20
N SER A 80 8.57 22.97 -7.07
CA SER A 80 8.91 22.87 -8.49
C SER A 80 10.24 23.55 -8.76
N LEU A 81 11.31 22.77 -8.76
CA LEU A 81 12.68 23.26 -8.92
C LEU A 81 12.97 23.50 -10.40
N GLY A 82 13.22 24.76 -10.75
CA GLY A 82 13.50 25.18 -12.11
C GLY A 82 12.26 25.30 -13.00
N ASP A 83 11.11 25.74 -12.46
CA ASP A 83 9.87 25.95 -13.24
C ASP A 83 10.16 26.70 -14.57
N PRO A 84 9.88 26.09 -15.74
CA PRO A 84 10.11 26.72 -17.05
C PRO A 84 9.42 28.08 -17.20
N ARG A 85 8.27 28.28 -16.55
CA ARG A 85 7.50 29.55 -16.59
C ARG A 85 8.23 30.71 -15.93
N ALA A 86 9.28 30.42 -15.16
CA ALA A 86 10.11 31.41 -14.51
C ALA A 86 11.46 31.63 -15.19
N GLY A 87 11.56 31.28 -16.47
CA GLY A 87 12.78 31.49 -17.26
C GLY A 87 13.91 30.53 -16.91
N SER A 88 13.58 29.36 -16.36
CA SER A 88 14.56 28.31 -16.08
C SER A 88 14.90 27.53 -17.35
N ALA A 89 16.14 27.66 -17.81
CA ALA A 89 16.72 26.78 -18.83
C ALA A 89 17.30 25.48 -18.23
N GLY A 90 17.19 25.31 -16.90
CA GLY A 90 17.66 24.15 -16.15
C GLY A 90 18.56 24.52 -14.97
N LEU A 91 18.72 23.56 -14.06
CA LEU A 91 19.54 23.71 -12.85
C LEU A 91 20.74 22.75 -12.86
N ALA A 92 21.77 23.06 -12.07
CA ALA A 92 22.89 22.18 -11.75
C ALA A 92 23.03 22.00 -10.23
N GLY A 93 23.88 21.06 -9.80
CA GLY A 93 24.16 20.79 -8.39
C GLY A 93 23.61 19.44 -7.93
N THR A 94 23.12 19.36 -6.68
CA THR A 94 22.63 18.12 -6.05
C THR A 94 21.37 18.34 -5.23
N LEU A 95 20.54 17.29 -5.10
CA LEU A 95 19.37 17.30 -4.23
C LEU A 95 19.79 17.08 -2.77
N PRO A 96 19.55 18.04 -1.85
CA PRO A 96 19.95 17.90 -0.46
C PRO A 96 18.98 17.01 0.32
N ALA A 97 19.50 16.23 1.27
CA ALA A 97 18.69 15.32 2.08
C ALA A 97 17.62 16.02 2.94
N SER A 98 17.76 17.33 3.17
CA SER A 98 16.80 18.17 3.90
C SER A 98 15.42 18.20 3.25
N ILE A 99 15.30 17.97 1.93
CA ILE A 99 13.99 17.88 1.26
C ILE A 99 13.10 16.83 1.92
N GLY A 100 13.68 15.72 2.40
CA GLY A 100 12.96 14.68 3.12
C GLY A 100 12.40 15.10 4.49
N ARG A 101 12.60 16.34 4.93
CA ARG A 101 11.99 16.92 6.14
C ARG A 101 10.73 17.74 5.87
N LEU A 102 10.37 17.94 4.59
CA LEU A 102 9.16 18.67 4.18
C LEU A 102 7.92 17.77 4.34
N THR A 103 7.49 17.56 5.58
CA THR A 103 6.45 16.57 5.91
C THR A 103 5.08 16.86 5.27
N ALA A 104 4.81 18.09 4.85
CA ALA A 104 3.57 18.47 4.17
C ALA A 104 3.67 18.37 2.62
N LEU A 105 4.84 18.05 2.08
CA LEU A 105 5.08 18.05 0.64
C LEU A 105 4.24 16.97 -0.05
N THR A 106 3.43 17.39 -1.02
CA THR A 106 2.61 16.53 -1.88
C THR A 106 3.21 16.40 -3.27
N ASP A 107 3.89 17.44 -3.75
CA ASP A 107 4.40 17.51 -5.12
C ASP A 107 5.86 17.98 -5.12
N LEU A 108 6.73 17.15 -5.70
CA LEU A 108 8.12 17.48 -5.94
C LEU A 108 8.43 17.30 -7.42
N SER A 109 8.82 18.37 -8.08
CA SER A 109 9.29 18.32 -9.46
C SER A 109 10.62 19.03 -9.66
N LEU A 110 11.39 18.54 -10.62
CA LEU A 110 12.66 19.10 -11.05
C LEU A 110 12.66 19.13 -12.58
N VAL A 111 12.95 20.31 -13.13
CA VAL A 111 13.06 20.53 -14.58
C VAL A 111 14.27 19.77 -15.17
N PRO A 112 14.26 19.44 -16.47
CA PRO A 112 15.44 18.94 -17.17
C PRO A 112 16.68 19.85 -16.95
N GLY A 113 17.84 19.24 -16.69
CA GLY A 113 19.03 19.99 -16.32
C GLY A 113 20.29 19.15 -16.14
N ARG A 114 21.22 19.65 -15.33
CA ARG A 114 22.51 19.03 -14.99
C ARG A 114 22.61 18.69 -13.50
N VAL A 115 21.50 18.34 -12.86
CA VAL A 115 21.51 17.93 -11.45
C VAL A 115 22.11 16.53 -11.33
N THR A 116 23.06 16.37 -10.42
CA THR A 116 23.89 15.17 -10.20
C THR A 116 23.69 14.61 -8.79
N GLY A 117 24.43 13.56 -8.44
CA GLY A 117 24.36 12.91 -7.13
C GLY A 117 23.22 11.91 -7.03
N THR A 118 22.90 11.50 -5.80
CA THR A 118 21.82 10.53 -5.53
C THR A 118 20.52 11.23 -5.17
N ILE A 119 19.38 10.61 -5.45
CA ILE A 119 18.10 11.04 -4.87
C ILE A 119 18.09 10.64 -3.38
N PRO A 120 17.97 11.58 -2.44
CA PRO A 120 17.92 11.24 -1.02
C PRO A 120 16.80 10.25 -0.68
N PRO A 121 17.10 9.09 -0.05
CA PRO A 121 16.09 8.08 0.31
C PRO A 121 14.94 8.60 1.20
N SER A 122 15.15 9.71 1.90
CA SER A 122 14.13 10.36 2.72
C SER A 122 12.99 10.96 1.88
N ILE A 123 13.24 11.37 0.63
CA ILE A 123 12.21 11.91 -0.28
C ILE A 123 11.14 10.85 -0.56
N PHE A 124 11.55 9.64 -0.88
CA PHE A 124 10.63 8.53 -1.15
C PHE A 124 9.77 8.16 0.05
N ARG A 125 10.16 8.55 1.28
CA ARG A 125 9.43 8.24 2.53
C ARG A 125 8.60 9.40 3.05
N LEU A 126 8.46 10.50 2.29
CA LEU A 126 7.65 11.64 2.70
C LEU A 126 6.17 11.22 2.82
N PRO A 127 5.53 11.51 3.96
CA PRO A 127 4.25 10.88 4.33
C PRO A 127 3.07 11.34 3.46
N ASN A 128 3.20 12.47 2.76
CA ASN A 128 2.14 13.05 1.94
C ASN A 128 2.50 13.13 0.46
N LEU A 129 3.68 12.67 0.05
CA LEU A 129 4.17 12.81 -1.33
C LEU A 129 3.34 11.94 -2.28
N ARG A 130 2.77 12.59 -3.30
CA ARG A 130 1.92 11.98 -4.33
C ARG A 130 2.55 12.07 -5.72
N PHE A 131 3.25 13.15 -6.00
CA PHE A 131 3.86 13.40 -7.31
C PHE A 131 5.37 13.62 -7.16
N LEU A 132 6.15 12.81 -7.85
CA LEU A 132 7.60 12.91 -7.91
C LEU A 132 8.06 12.89 -9.37
N ALA A 133 8.55 14.01 -9.89
CA ALA A 133 9.06 14.12 -11.26
C ALA A 133 10.49 14.69 -11.27
N LEU A 134 11.49 13.89 -11.61
CA LEU A 134 12.90 14.24 -11.60
C LEU A 134 13.58 13.91 -12.95
N SER A 135 12.82 13.89 -14.04
CA SER A 135 13.28 13.38 -15.33
C SER A 135 14.33 14.26 -16.01
N SER A 136 15.08 13.66 -16.93
CA SER A 136 16.07 14.34 -17.79
C SER A 136 17.15 15.11 -17.03
N ASN A 137 17.81 14.42 -16.10
CA ASN A 137 18.92 14.93 -15.29
C ASN A 137 20.09 13.93 -15.27
N LEU A 138 21.07 14.14 -14.40
CA LEU A 138 22.25 13.29 -14.24
C LEU A 138 22.25 12.56 -12.89
N LEU A 139 21.07 12.31 -12.31
CA LEU A 139 20.90 11.64 -11.02
C LEU A 139 21.36 10.18 -11.11
N SER A 140 21.95 9.68 -10.03
CA SER A 140 22.63 8.37 -9.96
C SER A 140 22.34 7.66 -8.64
N GLY A 141 22.91 6.46 -8.44
CA GLY A 141 22.66 5.64 -7.26
C GLY A 141 21.45 4.72 -7.41
N ARG A 142 21.03 4.12 -6.29
CA ARG A 142 19.95 3.11 -6.22
C ARG A 142 18.67 3.70 -5.68
N LEU A 143 17.53 3.11 -6.05
CA LEU A 143 16.26 3.40 -5.38
C LEU A 143 16.24 2.77 -3.97
N PRO A 144 15.55 3.37 -2.99
CA PRO A 144 15.45 2.82 -1.64
C PRO A 144 14.43 1.67 -1.56
N ASP A 145 14.52 0.87 -0.50
CA ASP A 145 13.60 -0.26 -0.29
C ASP A 145 12.21 0.15 0.23
N SER A 146 11.96 1.43 0.48
CA SER A 146 10.69 1.92 1.05
C SER A 146 10.22 3.18 0.36
N PHE A 147 8.92 3.20 0.07
CA PHE A 147 8.21 4.27 -0.63
C PHE A 147 7.00 4.70 0.19
N SER A 148 6.60 5.96 0.04
CA SER A 148 5.37 6.48 0.58
C SER A 148 4.19 5.76 -0.06
N PRO A 149 3.22 5.25 0.71
CA PRO A 149 2.10 4.49 0.17
C PRO A 149 1.16 5.33 -0.70
N PHE A 150 1.27 6.66 -0.65
CA PHE A 150 0.40 7.60 -1.37
C PHE A 150 0.97 8.09 -2.70
N LEU A 151 2.15 7.58 -3.12
CA LEU A 151 2.74 7.94 -4.41
C LEU A 151 1.84 7.49 -5.55
N ARG A 152 1.46 8.45 -6.41
CA ARG A 152 0.62 8.26 -7.58
C ARG A 152 1.41 8.36 -8.87
N THR A 153 2.37 9.28 -8.91
CA THR A 153 3.21 9.51 -10.08
C THR A 153 4.67 9.52 -9.67
N ILE A 154 5.46 8.68 -10.34
CA ILE A 154 6.91 8.67 -10.27
C ILE A 154 7.43 8.76 -11.70
N ASP A 155 8.04 9.89 -12.05
CA ASP A 155 8.84 10.05 -13.26
C ASP A 155 10.29 10.33 -12.86
N ILE A 156 11.16 9.37 -13.12
CA ILE A 156 12.61 9.46 -12.89
C ILE A 156 13.37 9.10 -14.17
N SER A 157 12.71 9.22 -15.32
CA SER A 157 13.26 8.86 -16.63
C SER A 157 14.45 9.72 -17.03
N SER A 158 15.26 9.23 -17.97
CA SER A 158 16.41 9.97 -18.54
C SER A 158 17.39 10.44 -17.46
N ASN A 159 17.88 9.49 -16.67
CA ASN A 159 18.87 9.71 -15.61
C ASN A 159 19.96 8.61 -15.67
N ARG A 160 20.82 8.55 -14.65
CA ARG A 160 21.88 7.53 -14.49
C ARG A 160 21.62 6.60 -13.30
N LEU A 161 20.36 6.42 -12.89
CA LEU A 161 19.97 5.56 -11.77
C LEU A 161 20.28 4.10 -12.09
N SER A 162 20.67 3.32 -11.08
CA SER A 162 21.21 1.98 -11.26
C SER A 162 20.84 1.03 -10.12
N GLY A 163 21.21 -0.24 -10.25
CA GLY A 163 20.86 -1.29 -9.28
C GLY A 163 19.52 -1.94 -9.58
N PHE A 164 19.06 -2.76 -8.63
CA PHE A 164 17.81 -3.52 -8.74
C PHE A 164 16.59 -2.66 -8.41
N LEU A 165 15.45 -2.98 -9.01
CA LEU A 165 14.18 -2.38 -8.64
C LEU A 165 13.67 -2.99 -7.32
N PRO A 166 13.37 -2.16 -6.30
CA PRO A 166 12.88 -2.64 -5.01
C PRO A 166 11.46 -3.18 -5.12
N ALA A 167 11.16 -4.29 -4.44
CA ALA A 167 9.84 -4.94 -4.49
C ALA A 167 8.69 -4.03 -4.01
N SER A 168 8.98 -3.15 -3.05
CA SER A 168 8.02 -2.18 -2.50
C SER A 168 7.48 -1.20 -3.54
N LEU A 169 8.23 -0.90 -4.61
CA LEU A 169 7.77 -0.06 -5.72
C LEU A 169 6.53 -0.65 -6.40
N PHE A 170 6.45 -1.98 -6.46
CA PHE A 170 5.35 -2.71 -7.09
C PHE A 170 4.18 -2.99 -6.13
N HIS A 171 4.30 -2.62 -4.85
CA HIS A 171 3.24 -2.73 -3.85
C HIS A 171 2.48 -1.41 -3.63
N LEU A 172 2.84 -0.34 -4.34
CA LEU A 172 2.18 0.96 -4.25
C LEU A 172 0.80 0.90 -4.91
N ARG A 173 -0.25 0.86 -4.07
CA ARG A 173 -1.65 0.69 -4.52
C ARG A 173 -2.19 1.87 -5.30
N ASP A 174 -1.71 3.07 -5.00
CA ASP A 174 -2.18 4.31 -5.59
C ASP A 174 -1.35 4.75 -6.80
N LEU A 175 -0.31 3.99 -7.17
CA LEU A 175 0.61 4.35 -8.26
C LEU A 175 -0.08 4.17 -9.62
N THR A 176 -0.34 5.29 -10.29
CA THR A 176 -0.98 5.34 -11.61
C THR A 176 0.02 5.56 -12.74
N THR A 177 1.17 6.17 -12.45
CA THR A 177 2.16 6.52 -13.46
C THR A 177 3.56 6.24 -12.96
N LEU A 178 4.28 5.37 -13.68
CA LEU A 178 5.66 5.01 -13.40
C LEU A 178 6.50 5.12 -14.68
N ILE A 179 7.35 6.14 -14.75
CA ILE A 179 8.21 6.41 -15.90
C ILE A 179 9.67 6.35 -15.41
N MET A 180 10.39 5.33 -15.86
CA MET A 180 11.77 5.07 -15.44
C MET A 180 12.71 4.79 -16.63
N SER A 181 12.24 5.03 -17.85
CA SER A 181 12.99 4.81 -19.09
C SER A 181 14.32 5.57 -19.09
N HIS A 182 15.27 5.13 -19.93
CA HIS A 182 16.58 5.79 -20.08
C HIS A 182 17.33 5.94 -18.74
N ASN A 183 17.48 4.84 -18.01
CA ASN A 183 18.32 4.70 -16.83
C ASN A 183 19.27 3.50 -16.98
N ARG A 184 20.03 3.17 -15.93
CA ARG A 184 20.97 2.04 -15.85
C ARG A 184 20.51 0.97 -14.85
N PHE A 185 19.20 0.79 -14.69
CA PHE A 185 18.66 -0.26 -13.84
C PHE A 185 19.06 -1.63 -14.37
N VAL A 186 19.42 -2.53 -13.46
CA VAL A 186 19.91 -3.89 -13.77
C VAL A 186 19.13 -4.92 -12.97
N GLY A 187 19.30 -6.18 -13.36
CA GLY A 187 18.58 -7.28 -12.75
C GLY A 187 17.24 -7.53 -13.45
N ARG A 188 16.51 -8.50 -12.91
CA ARG A 188 15.20 -8.88 -13.42
C ARG A 188 14.18 -7.94 -12.78
N LEU A 189 13.13 -7.59 -13.52
CA LEU A 189 11.86 -7.21 -12.86
C LEU A 189 11.56 -8.29 -11.81
N PRO A 190 10.89 -8.01 -10.68
CA PRO A 190 10.58 -9.05 -9.72
C PRO A 190 9.82 -10.18 -10.44
N ASN A 191 10.56 -11.23 -10.85
CA ASN A 191 10.14 -12.37 -11.68
C ASN A 191 9.20 -13.31 -10.94
N GLN A 192 8.57 -12.78 -9.91
CA GLN A 192 7.81 -13.47 -8.92
C GLN A 192 6.42 -12.86 -8.79
N TYR A 193 6.07 -11.87 -9.63
CA TYR A 193 4.77 -11.20 -9.66
C TYR A 193 4.08 -11.54 -10.98
N LEU A 194 3.05 -12.38 -10.93
CA LEU A 194 2.18 -12.66 -12.07
C LEU A 194 0.75 -12.30 -11.68
N SER A 195 0.16 -11.33 -12.36
CA SER A 195 -1.26 -11.03 -12.24
C SER A 195 -1.90 -11.13 -13.63
N LEU A 196 -2.85 -12.06 -13.76
CA LEU A 196 -3.69 -12.27 -14.93
C LEU A 196 -5.17 -12.27 -14.51
N SER A 197 -5.49 -11.61 -13.40
CA SER A 197 -6.84 -11.62 -12.86
C SER A 197 -7.84 -10.86 -13.73
N SER A 198 -9.12 -11.16 -13.56
CA SER A 198 -10.23 -10.52 -14.28
C SER A 198 -10.12 -10.65 -15.80
N ASN A 199 -9.88 -11.87 -16.25
CA ASN A 199 -9.87 -12.25 -17.66
C ASN A 199 -10.87 -13.40 -17.91
N HIS A 200 -10.92 -13.88 -19.15
CA HIS A 200 -11.71 -15.06 -19.55
C HIS A 200 -10.82 -16.29 -19.76
N LEU A 201 -9.67 -16.35 -19.08
CA LEU A 201 -8.76 -17.49 -19.20
C LEU A 201 -9.47 -18.75 -18.72
N SER A 202 -9.45 -19.79 -19.54
CA SER A 202 -10.16 -21.05 -19.28
C SER A 202 -9.25 -22.24 -19.49
N GLY A 203 -9.72 -23.41 -19.06
CA GLY A 203 -9.00 -24.67 -19.19
C GLY A 203 -8.16 -25.03 -17.98
N GLN A 204 -7.55 -26.20 -18.09
CA GLN A 204 -6.76 -26.88 -17.08
C GLN A 204 -5.34 -26.32 -17.02
N VAL A 205 -4.91 -25.83 -15.86
CA VAL A 205 -3.61 -25.13 -15.67
C VAL A 205 -2.64 -25.87 -14.75
N GLU A 206 -2.91 -27.12 -14.41
CA GLU A 206 -2.13 -27.90 -13.45
C GLU A 206 -0.66 -27.99 -13.85
N THR A 207 -0.40 -28.35 -15.11
CA THR A 207 0.97 -28.50 -15.64
C THR A 207 1.67 -27.17 -15.79
N SER A 208 0.93 -26.10 -16.12
CA SER A 208 1.45 -24.75 -16.28
C SER A 208 1.82 -24.13 -14.93
N LEU A 209 0.96 -24.25 -13.92
CA LEU A 209 1.19 -23.78 -12.56
C LEU A 209 2.39 -24.47 -11.91
N ALA A 210 2.59 -25.77 -12.17
CA ALA A 210 3.74 -26.51 -11.66
C ALA A 210 5.08 -26.00 -12.21
N LYS A 211 5.08 -25.37 -13.41
CA LYS A 211 6.28 -24.80 -14.04
C LYS A 211 6.60 -23.39 -13.54
N LEU A 212 5.69 -22.73 -12.83
CA LEU A 212 5.88 -21.37 -12.33
C LEU A 212 6.77 -21.37 -11.08
N VAL A 213 8.05 -21.65 -11.27
CA VAL A 213 9.05 -21.70 -10.19
C VAL A 213 9.39 -20.31 -9.68
N ASN A 214 9.64 -20.19 -8.37
CA ASN A 214 10.10 -18.97 -7.68
C ASN A 214 9.10 -17.79 -7.67
N LEU A 215 7.79 -18.03 -7.60
CA LEU A 215 6.80 -16.96 -7.43
C LEU A 215 6.72 -16.44 -5.97
N ASN A 216 6.27 -15.19 -5.83
CA ASN A 216 6.11 -14.43 -4.58
C ASN A 216 4.71 -13.80 -4.52
N TYR A 217 4.19 -13.40 -5.66
CA TYR A 217 2.84 -12.91 -5.87
C TYR A 217 2.25 -13.60 -7.11
N LEU A 218 1.12 -14.25 -6.95
CA LEU A 218 0.36 -14.84 -8.03
C LEU A 218 -1.11 -14.45 -7.89
N ASP A 219 -1.65 -13.82 -8.91
CA ASP A 219 -3.07 -13.50 -9.01
C ASP A 219 -3.65 -13.98 -10.33
N LEU A 220 -4.44 -15.05 -10.26
CA LEU A 220 -5.22 -15.60 -11.37
C LEU A 220 -6.72 -15.49 -11.10
N SER A 221 -7.11 -14.68 -10.12
CA SER A 221 -8.49 -14.58 -9.67
C SER A 221 -9.44 -14.05 -10.75
N PHE A 222 -10.75 -14.31 -10.60
CA PHE A 222 -11.76 -13.87 -11.57
C PHE A 222 -11.46 -14.33 -13.00
N ASN A 223 -11.33 -15.64 -13.19
CA ASN A 223 -11.17 -16.27 -14.49
C ASN A 223 -12.08 -17.51 -14.59
N LEU A 224 -11.94 -18.29 -15.66
CA LEU A 224 -12.66 -19.54 -15.90
C LEU A 224 -11.70 -20.76 -15.80
N LEU A 225 -10.59 -20.63 -15.08
CA LEU A 225 -9.57 -21.67 -14.95
C LEU A 225 -10.12 -22.86 -14.17
N SER A 226 -9.78 -24.06 -14.58
CA SER A 226 -10.25 -25.31 -13.96
C SER A 226 -9.09 -26.26 -13.69
N GLY A 227 -9.40 -27.43 -13.12
CA GLY A 227 -8.39 -28.41 -12.75
C GLY A 227 -7.93 -28.33 -11.30
N TRP A 228 -6.95 -29.14 -10.92
CA TRP A 228 -6.41 -29.14 -9.55
C TRP A 228 -5.34 -28.06 -9.33
N ILE A 229 -5.11 -27.67 -8.08
CA ILE A 229 -4.00 -26.78 -7.72
C ILE A 229 -2.78 -27.65 -7.38
N PRO A 230 -1.66 -27.57 -8.12
CA PRO A 230 -0.49 -28.40 -7.86
C PRO A 230 0.11 -28.15 -6.48
N GLY A 231 0.42 -29.23 -5.76
CA GLY A 231 1.04 -29.17 -4.43
C GLY A 231 2.36 -28.41 -4.35
N ALA A 232 3.11 -28.39 -5.45
CA ALA A 232 4.37 -27.65 -5.59
C ALA A 232 4.15 -26.14 -5.55
N LEU A 233 2.98 -25.63 -5.93
CA LEU A 233 2.67 -24.19 -5.89
C LEU A 233 2.82 -23.62 -4.48
N PHE A 234 2.45 -24.42 -3.47
CA PHE A 234 2.54 -24.06 -2.05
C PHE A 234 3.97 -24.10 -1.50
N SER A 235 4.91 -24.72 -2.22
CA SER A 235 6.33 -24.77 -1.83
C SER A 235 7.14 -23.53 -2.22
N PHE A 236 6.60 -22.72 -3.13
CA PHE A 236 7.24 -21.48 -3.54
C PHE A 236 7.09 -20.41 -2.44
N PRO A 237 8.00 -19.43 -2.36
CA PRO A 237 7.95 -18.36 -1.36
C PRO A 237 6.85 -17.31 -1.66
N ILE A 238 5.64 -17.76 -2.00
CA ILE A 238 4.49 -16.92 -2.34
C ILE A 238 3.97 -16.24 -1.08
N ARG A 239 4.08 -14.92 -1.03
CA ARG A 239 3.50 -14.05 0.00
C ARG A 239 2.05 -13.71 -0.27
N SER A 240 1.62 -13.69 -1.53
CA SER A 240 0.22 -13.44 -1.91
C SER A 240 -0.22 -14.36 -3.04
N LEU A 241 -1.15 -15.26 -2.75
CA LEU A 241 -1.74 -16.18 -3.72
C LEU A 241 -3.23 -15.91 -3.84
N HIS A 242 -3.67 -15.45 -5.00
CA HIS A 242 -5.06 -15.13 -5.32
C HIS A 242 -5.54 -16.04 -6.46
N LEU A 243 -6.35 -17.04 -6.14
CA LEU A 243 -6.95 -17.98 -7.09
C LEU A 243 -8.48 -17.93 -7.05
N GLN A 244 -9.06 -16.99 -6.30
CA GLN A 244 -10.48 -16.93 -6.05
C GLN A 244 -11.32 -16.70 -7.30
N ARG A 245 -12.57 -17.18 -7.27
CA ARG A 245 -13.54 -17.03 -8.38
C ARG A 245 -12.99 -17.61 -9.68
N ASN A 246 -12.68 -18.89 -9.61
CA ASN A 246 -12.35 -19.77 -10.73
C ASN A 246 -13.19 -21.06 -10.61
N SER A 247 -12.86 -22.06 -11.41
CA SER A 247 -13.44 -23.41 -11.37
C SER A 247 -12.43 -24.46 -10.90
N PHE A 248 -11.44 -24.10 -10.07
CA PHE A 248 -10.48 -25.06 -9.52
C PHE A 248 -11.19 -26.12 -8.68
N SER A 249 -10.78 -27.37 -8.79
CA SER A 249 -11.43 -28.51 -8.15
C SER A 249 -10.43 -29.53 -7.60
N GLY A 250 -10.93 -30.56 -6.92
CA GLY A 250 -10.10 -31.59 -6.32
C GLY A 250 -9.48 -31.19 -4.98
N HIS A 251 -8.58 -32.03 -4.50
CA HIS A 251 -7.97 -31.94 -3.17
C HIS A 251 -6.76 -31.02 -3.18
N LEU A 252 -6.54 -30.33 -2.06
CA LEU A 252 -5.31 -29.59 -1.84
C LEU A 252 -4.25 -30.52 -1.25
N ASN A 253 -3.14 -30.71 -1.95
CA ASN A 253 -2.03 -31.56 -1.53
C ASN A 253 -0.71 -30.77 -1.45
N PRO A 254 -0.59 -29.79 -0.53
CA PRO A 254 0.64 -29.01 -0.39
C PRO A 254 1.83 -29.92 -0.07
N THR A 255 2.95 -29.70 -0.77
CA THR A 255 4.18 -30.50 -0.60
C THR A 255 5.05 -30.01 0.56
N SER A 256 4.81 -28.79 1.04
CA SER A 256 5.45 -28.19 2.20
C SER A 256 4.49 -27.19 2.85
N PRO A 257 4.76 -26.77 4.10
CA PRO A 257 4.09 -25.61 4.68
C PRO A 257 4.23 -24.38 3.79
N VAL A 258 3.18 -23.57 3.69
CA VAL A 258 3.19 -22.32 2.93
C VAL A 258 4.09 -21.29 3.61
N HIS A 259 4.50 -20.26 2.87
CA HIS A 259 5.30 -19.16 3.42
C HIS A 259 4.61 -18.54 4.64
N GLU A 260 5.35 -18.35 5.73
CA GLU A 260 4.81 -17.82 6.96
C GLU A 260 4.21 -16.42 6.76
N GLY A 261 2.99 -16.21 7.25
CA GLY A 261 2.30 -14.93 7.15
C GLY A 261 1.77 -14.58 5.75
N ALA A 262 1.78 -15.52 4.80
CA ALA A 262 1.24 -15.31 3.46
C ALA A 262 -0.26 -15.01 3.47
N LEU A 263 -0.74 -14.33 2.42
CA LEU A 263 -2.15 -14.20 2.08
C LEU A 263 -2.50 -15.28 1.06
N LEU A 264 -3.47 -16.12 1.40
CA LEU A 264 -4.02 -17.15 0.52
C LEU A 264 -5.52 -16.91 0.33
N ASP A 265 -5.92 -16.63 -0.91
CA ASP A 265 -7.32 -16.54 -1.29
C ASP A 265 -7.66 -17.61 -2.34
N LEU A 266 -8.27 -18.69 -1.87
CA LEU A 266 -8.75 -19.82 -2.68
C LEU A 266 -10.29 -19.85 -2.73
N SER A 267 -10.94 -18.76 -2.29
CA SER A 267 -12.39 -18.71 -2.14
C SER A 267 -13.15 -18.81 -3.47
N TYR A 268 -14.43 -19.18 -3.43
CA TYR A 268 -15.28 -19.26 -4.63
C TYR A 268 -14.67 -20.15 -5.73
N ASN A 269 -14.39 -21.40 -5.38
CA ASN A 269 -13.95 -22.44 -6.30
C ASN A 269 -14.78 -23.73 -6.04
N GLN A 270 -14.34 -24.85 -6.61
CA GLN A 270 -14.95 -26.17 -6.43
C GLN A 270 -14.01 -27.13 -5.67
N LEU A 271 -13.09 -26.60 -4.85
CA LEU A 271 -12.11 -27.39 -4.11
C LEU A 271 -12.79 -28.30 -3.10
N THR A 272 -12.30 -29.52 -2.96
CA THR A 272 -12.87 -30.59 -2.13
C THR A 272 -11.84 -31.14 -1.16
N GLY A 273 -12.27 -32.04 -0.27
CA GLY A 273 -11.38 -32.73 0.67
C GLY A 273 -11.32 -32.08 2.04
N THR A 274 -10.41 -32.60 2.87
CA THR A 274 -10.05 -32.00 4.16
C THR A 274 -9.13 -30.81 3.97
N ILE A 275 -9.18 -29.84 4.87
CA ILE A 275 -8.26 -28.69 4.86
C ILE A 275 -6.86 -29.16 5.29
N PRO A 276 -5.80 -28.96 4.48
CA PRO A 276 -4.44 -29.33 4.88
C PRO A 276 -3.90 -28.43 5.98
N LYS A 277 -3.22 -29.02 6.97
CA LYS A 277 -2.62 -28.28 8.10
C LYS A 277 -1.49 -27.35 7.67
N GLU A 278 -0.83 -27.65 6.55
CA GLU A 278 0.29 -26.90 5.96
C GLU A 278 -0.10 -25.45 5.64
N LEU A 279 -1.39 -25.21 5.34
CA LEU A 279 -1.93 -23.88 5.06
C LEU A 279 -2.02 -23.01 6.32
N SER A 280 -1.96 -23.59 7.54
CA SER A 280 -2.03 -22.84 8.80
C SER A 280 -0.87 -21.85 8.97
N MET A 281 0.25 -22.03 8.25
CA MET A 281 1.39 -21.11 8.28
C MET A 281 1.07 -19.72 7.72
N ALA A 282 0.06 -19.60 6.85
CA ALA A 282 -0.39 -18.33 6.30
C ALA A 282 -0.98 -17.41 7.38
N GLY A 283 -0.95 -16.10 7.14
CA GLY A 283 -1.49 -15.08 8.06
C GLY A 283 -2.93 -14.67 7.74
N THR A 284 -3.33 -14.75 6.47
CA THR A 284 -4.67 -14.38 5.98
C THR A 284 -5.15 -15.47 5.03
N ILE A 285 -6.28 -16.10 5.34
CA ILE A 285 -6.73 -17.31 4.68
C ILE A 285 -8.22 -17.20 4.33
N TYR A 286 -8.54 -17.29 3.04
CA TYR A 286 -9.89 -17.39 2.52
C TYR A 286 -10.08 -18.73 1.80
N LEU A 287 -10.85 -19.63 2.41
CA LEU A 287 -11.25 -20.91 1.83
C LEU A 287 -12.77 -21.01 1.63
N ASN A 288 -13.49 -19.92 1.89
CA ASN A 288 -14.95 -19.88 1.84
C ASN A 288 -15.51 -20.18 0.45
N SER A 289 -16.75 -20.64 0.41
CA SER A 289 -17.46 -20.95 -0.83
C SER A 289 -16.71 -21.98 -1.69
N ASN A 290 -16.42 -23.13 -1.07
CA ASN A 290 -15.84 -24.32 -1.68
C ASN A 290 -16.64 -25.55 -1.22
N LYS A 291 -16.08 -26.75 -1.36
CA LYS A 291 -16.68 -28.03 -0.93
C LYS A 291 -15.76 -28.76 0.05
N PHE A 292 -15.01 -28.04 0.89
CA PHE A 292 -14.20 -28.66 1.95
C PHE A 292 -15.09 -29.33 3.00
N PHE A 293 -14.65 -30.47 3.53
CA PHE A 293 -15.36 -31.25 4.54
C PHE A 293 -14.41 -31.78 5.63
N GLY A 294 -14.98 -32.40 6.65
CA GLY A 294 -14.23 -32.91 7.79
C GLY A 294 -13.93 -31.83 8.85
N GLU A 295 -12.99 -32.13 9.73
CA GLU A 295 -12.61 -31.24 10.84
C GLU A 295 -11.59 -30.20 10.40
N VAL A 296 -11.67 -28.99 10.99
CA VAL A 296 -10.63 -27.97 10.84
C VAL A 296 -9.40 -28.40 11.65
N PRO A 297 -8.20 -28.49 11.05
CA PRO A 297 -7.00 -28.93 11.77
C PRO A 297 -6.68 -28.03 12.98
N GLY A 298 -6.25 -28.63 14.08
CA GLY A 298 -5.97 -27.93 15.33
C GLY A 298 -4.85 -26.88 15.22
N GLU A 299 -3.95 -27.02 14.24
CA GLU A 299 -2.88 -26.07 13.94
C GLU A 299 -3.41 -24.68 13.59
N PHE A 300 -4.56 -24.59 12.90
CA PHE A 300 -5.20 -23.31 12.62
C PHE A 300 -5.65 -22.62 13.90
N VAL A 301 -6.28 -23.38 14.81
CA VAL A 301 -6.76 -22.85 16.09
C VAL A 301 -5.59 -22.39 16.95
N LYS A 302 -4.53 -23.19 17.03
CA LYS A 302 -3.30 -22.83 17.74
C LYS A 302 -2.73 -21.51 17.23
N ARG A 303 -2.56 -21.37 15.91
CA ARG A 303 -2.00 -20.16 15.29
C ARG A 303 -2.92 -18.95 15.34
N LEU A 304 -4.23 -19.15 15.41
CA LEU A 304 -5.20 -18.08 15.70
C LEU A 304 -5.01 -17.53 17.11
N VAL A 305 -4.94 -18.40 18.12
CA VAL A 305 -4.74 -18.00 19.53
C VAL A 305 -3.39 -17.32 19.73
N GLU A 306 -2.35 -17.76 19.02
CA GLU A 306 -1.03 -17.12 19.00
C GLU A 306 -1.00 -15.75 18.26
N GLY A 307 -2.11 -15.33 17.64
CA GLY A 307 -2.19 -14.10 16.85
C GLY A 307 -1.40 -14.13 15.55
N LYS A 308 -0.98 -15.32 15.09
CA LYS A 308 -0.25 -15.52 13.83
C LYS A 308 -1.18 -15.52 12.62
N ILE A 309 -2.39 -16.03 12.78
CA ILE A 309 -3.47 -15.91 11.80
C ILE A 309 -4.34 -14.71 12.18
N ARG A 310 -4.45 -13.75 11.26
CA ARG A 310 -5.29 -12.55 11.42
C ARG A 310 -6.68 -12.72 10.81
N LEU A 311 -6.80 -13.55 9.79
CA LEU A 311 -8.08 -13.77 9.13
C LEU A 311 -8.19 -15.22 8.67
N LEU A 312 -9.28 -15.88 9.07
CA LEU A 312 -9.62 -17.23 8.66
C LEU A 312 -11.10 -17.33 8.26
N TYR A 313 -11.36 -17.34 6.95
CA TYR A 313 -12.72 -17.41 6.40
C TYR A 313 -12.96 -18.78 5.77
N LEU A 314 -13.87 -19.53 6.36
CA LEU A 314 -14.22 -20.92 6.03
C LEU A 314 -15.71 -21.08 5.70
N GLN A 315 -16.49 -20.01 5.67
CA GLN A 315 -17.94 -20.07 5.48
C GLN A 315 -18.35 -20.72 4.16
N HIS A 316 -19.57 -21.26 4.10
CA HIS A 316 -20.09 -21.96 2.91
C HIS A 316 -19.19 -23.11 2.46
N ASN A 317 -18.92 -24.03 3.38
CA ASN A 317 -18.28 -25.33 3.14
C ASN A 317 -19.12 -26.42 3.86
N TYR A 318 -18.57 -27.63 4.01
CA TYR A 318 -19.21 -28.79 4.66
C TYR A 318 -18.39 -29.27 5.88
N LEU A 319 -17.72 -28.36 6.57
CA LEU A 319 -16.89 -28.68 7.74
C LEU A 319 -17.76 -29.15 8.91
N THR A 320 -17.28 -30.17 9.64
CA THR A 320 -18.06 -30.85 10.69
C THR A 320 -17.66 -30.46 12.10
N LYS A 321 -16.45 -29.91 12.29
CA LYS A 321 -15.95 -29.52 13.61
C LYS A 321 -14.83 -28.49 13.53
N MET A 322 -14.77 -27.61 14.53
CA MET A 322 -13.62 -26.77 14.84
C MET A 322 -13.48 -26.70 16.36
N VAL A 323 -12.41 -27.27 16.90
CA VAL A 323 -12.18 -27.33 18.36
C VAL A 323 -11.48 -26.06 18.82
N ILE A 324 -12.23 -25.14 19.41
CA ILE A 324 -11.67 -23.98 20.13
C ILE A 324 -11.47 -24.42 21.58
N TRP A 325 -10.21 -24.49 22.02
CA TRP A 325 -9.88 -24.92 23.38
C TRP A 325 -10.36 -23.87 24.39
N SER A 326 -10.96 -24.31 25.48
CA SER A 326 -11.48 -23.48 26.57
C SER A 326 -10.42 -22.75 27.41
N GLY A 327 -9.18 -22.66 26.92
CA GLY A 327 -8.04 -22.07 27.63
C GLY A 327 -7.43 -20.81 26.99
N GLY A 328 -7.90 -20.39 25.80
CA GLY A 328 -7.37 -19.21 25.11
C GLY A 328 -8.39 -18.55 24.19
N ALA A 329 -8.69 -17.29 24.45
CA ALA A 329 -9.57 -16.49 23.61
C ALA A 329 -8.88 -16.13 22.28
N ILE A 330 -9.65 -16.12 21.19
CA ILE A 330 -9.17 -15.58 19.91
C ILE A 330 -8.91 -14.08 20.09
N PRO A 331 -7.70 -13.58 19.77
CA PRO A 331 -7.37 -12.18 19.97
C PRO A 331 -8.25 -11.30 19.09
N VAL A 332 -8.60 -10.10 19.56
CA VAL A 332 -9.40 -9.12 18.79
C VAL A 332 -8.78 -8.70 17.45
N SER A 333 -7.47 -8.94 17.29
CA SER A 333 -6.74 -8.72 16.03
C SER A 333 -6.98 -9.83 14.99
N ALA A 334 -7.65 -10.92 15.37
CA ALA A 334 -7.98 -12.03 14.51
C ALA A 334 -9.49 -12.07 14.22
N SER A 335 -9.85 -12.33 12.97
CA SER A 335 -11.23 -12.50 12.52
C SER A 335 -11.43 -13.89 11.96
N VAL A 336 -12.46 -14.59 12.45
CA VAL A 336 -12.77 -15.95 12.08
C VAL A 336 -14.22 -16.03 11.66
N CYS A 337 -14.47 -16.61 10.47
CA CYS A 337 -15.81 -16.78 9.93
C CYS A 337 -16.03 -18.22 9.48
N VAL A 338 -16.97 -18.92 10.10
CA VAL A 338 -17.22 -20.35 9.84
C VAL A 338 -18.70 -20.69 9.61
N GLN A 339 -19.52 -19.68 9.36
CA GLN A 339 -20.96 -19.83 9.11
C GLN A 339 -21.27 -20.75 7.92
N ASP A 340 -22.49 -21.30 7.89
CA ASP A 340 -22.97 -22.13 6.79
C ASP A 340 -22.09 -23.38 6.51
N ASN A 341 -21.59 -23.97 7.59
CA ASN A 341 -20.92 -25.27 7.64
C ASN A 341 -21.78 -26.32 8.36
N CYS A 342 -21.38 -27.59 8.26
CA CYS A 342 -22.04 -28.75 8.86
C CYS A 342 -21.66 -28.97 10.34
N MET A 343 -21.51 -27.88 11.09
CA MET A 343 -21.10 -27.91 12.49
C MET A 343 -21.88 -26.88 13.30
N VAL A 344 -21.98 -27.13 14.60
CA VAL A 344 -22.48 -26.13 15.54
C VAL A 344 -21.41 -25.06 15.71
N LEU A 345 -21.80 -23.79 15.60
CA LEU A 345 -20.88 -22.66 15.78
C LEU A 345 -20.30 -22.69 17.20
N PRO A 346 -18.96 -22.64 17.36
CA PRO A 346 -18.35 -22.36 18.65
C PRO A 346 -18.86 -21.03 19.23
N VAL A 347 -19.15 -21.02 20.53
CA VAL A 347 -19.86 -19.92 21.23
C VAL A 347 -19.08 -18.59 21.20
N GLU A 348 -17.77 -18.64 20.99
CA GLU A 348 -16.83 -17.51 21.15
C GLU A 348 -16.44 -16.81 19.84
N LEU A 349 -17.03 -17.19 18.70
CA LEU A 349 -16.61 -16.65 17.40
C LEU A 349 -17.31 -15.33 17.04
N SER A 350 -16.50 -14.38 16.55
CA SER A 350 -16.95 -13.11 15.97
C SER A 350 -17.98 -13.32 14.86
N SER A 351 -18.91 -12.37 14.71
CA SER A 351 -19.86 -12.38 13.61
C SER A 351 -19.14 -12.23 12.26
N CYS A 352 -19.48 -13.11 11.32
CA CYS A 352 -19.02 -13.02 9.94
C CYS A 352 -19.44 -11.68 9.30
N PRO A 353 -18.72 -11.20 8.27
CA PRO A 353 -19.14 -10.04 7.49
C PRO A 353 -20.57 -10.20 6.97
N VAL A 354 -21.34 -9.11 6.88
CA VAL A 354 -22.76 -9.08 6.46
C VAL A 354 -23.01 -9.84 5.14
N ARG A 355 -22.04 -9.79 4.21
CA ARG A 355 -22.10 -10.48 2.90
C ARG A 355 -21.99 -12.01 2.99
N SER A 356 -21.70 -12.57 4.16
CA SER A 356 -21.57 -14.01 4.41
C SER A 356 -22.92 -14.71 4.63
N GLY A 357 -24.03 -13.98 4.52
CA GLY A 357 -25.35 -14.51 4.78
C GLY A 357 -25.72 -14.50 6.26
N ARG A 358 -26.98 -14.84 6.55
CA ARG A 358 -27.54 -14.85 7.93
C ARG A 358 -27.56 -16.24 8.57
N ARG A 359 -27.23 -17.29 7.80
CA ARG A 359 -27.35 -18.67 8.25
C ARG A 359 -26.17 -19.03 9.14
N LYS A 360 -26.48 -19.39 10.39
CA LYS A 360 -25.50 -19.82 11.38
C LYS A 360 -24.87 -21.16 11.00
N THR A 361 -25.71 -22.14 10.67
CA THR A 361 -25.30 -23.51 10.32
C THR A 361 -25.95 -23.93 9.00
N ARG A 362 -25.30 -24.85 8.29
CA ARG A 362 -25.80 -25.44 7.06
C ARG A 362 -26.99 -26.37 7.37
N PRO A 363 -28.04 -26.42 6.53
CA PRO A 363 -29.16 -27.35 6.74
C PRO A 363 -28.70 -28.81 6.76
N ALA A 364 -29.19 -29.59 7.72
CA ALA A 364 -28.75 -30.97 7.97
C ALA A 364 -28.82 -31.88 6.72
N TRP A 365 -29.85 -31.73 5.89
CA TRP A 365 -30.01 -32.52 4.67
C TRP A 365 -28.87 -32.31 3.65
N GLN A 366 -28.20 -31.16 3.66
CA GLN A 366 -27.02 -30.89 2.82
C GLN A 366 -25.73 -31.49 3.39
N CYS A 367 -25.73 -31.86 4.68
CA CYS A 367 -24.58 -32.39 5.39
C CYS A 367 -24.48 -33.92 5.33
N ASN A 368 -25.61 -34.61 5.12
CA ASN A 368 -25.69 -36.07 5.13
C ASN A 368 -24.75 -36.78 4.13
N VAL A 369 -24.43 -36.12 3.00
CA VAL A 369 -23.52 -36.66 1.98
C VAL A 369 -22.05 -36.61 2.43
N TRP A 370 -21.70 -35.67 3.31
CA TRP A 370 -20.33 -35.36 3.71
C TRP A 370 -20.01 -35.77 5.15
N ALA A 371 -20.98 -36.34 5.87
CA ALA A 371 -20.86 -36.75 7.28
C ALA A 371 -20.24 -38.16 7.47
N LYS A 372 -19.96 -38.91 6.40
CA LYS A 372 -19.41 -40.28 6.44
C LYS A 372 -17.95 -40.40 5.95
N GLY A 373 -17.25 -39.28 5.80
CA GLY A 373 -15.86 -39.23 5.34
C GLY A 373 -14.86 -39.43 6.47
#